data_AF-C7QG63-F1
#
_entry.id   AF-C7QG63-F1
#
_cell.length_a   1.000
_cell.length_b   1.000
_cell.length_c   1.000
_cell.angle_alpha   90.00
_cell.angle_beta   90.00
_cell.angle_gamma   90.00
#
_symmetry.space_group_name_H-M   'P 1'
#
loop_
_entity.id
_entity.type
_entity.pdbx_description
1 polymer ?
#
loop_
_entity_poly.entity_id
_entity_poly.type
_entity_poly.pdbx_seq_one_letter_code
_entity_poly.pdbx_strand_id
1 'polypeptide(L)'
;MSAMSSSTPSDWSPADNPYSIAVSESQWWRATVAVTVERMHGEDIHVGWFSSRQIDARTLAVALRQLLAAEKLEQIALKELGMDTAVGAALTQARLRFEDALPDIKHVRDGITHFEDWSRGQGRGPQRVARDAGTLPREVARDHWSFGYDPVTDTVTMGPYTFSVAAALPAASELCDAIYTAARAVDARNTAQIRQQAIRALTDAGVSCEPPTGPVIVSPGGDLRIWLSVVLAVVPEGERIGLAEKVAAAITGAGLCLESTTFPQAQDIARRMAEGETLQVRRQ
;
A
#
# COMPACT_ATOMS: atom_id res chain seq x y z
N MET A 1 -24.87 -19.61 -35.93
CA MET A 1 -24.98 -19.68 -34.46
C MET A 1 -23.63 -19.28 -33.90
N SER A 2 -23.49 -18.00 -33.52
CA SER A 2 -22.26 -17.49 -32.93
C SER A 2 -22.19 -17.96 -31.48
N ALA A 3 -21.14 -18.71 -31.15
CA ALA A 3 -20.82 -19.03 -29.77
C ALA A 3 -20.48 -17.72 -29.05
N MET A 4 -21.34 -17.30 -28.12
CA MET A 4 -20.99 -16.26 -27.16
C MET A 4 -19.88 -16.82 -26.29
N SER A 5 -18.65 -16.38 -26.55
CA SER A 5 -17.53 -16.57 -25.64
C SER A 5 -17.92 -15.97 -24.29
N SER A 6 -18.10 -16.84 -23.29
CA SER A 6 -18.26 -16.42 -21.91
C SER A 6 -16.92 -15.89 -21.43
N SER A 7 -16.72 -14.58 -21.52
CA SER A 7 -15.66 -13.91 -20.77
C SER A 7 -15.98 -14.10 -19.30
N THR A 8 -15.27 -15.01 -18.63
CA THR A 8 -15.29 -15.09 -17.17
C THR A 8 -14.96 -13.69 -16.65
N PRO A 9 -15.81 -13.07 -15.82
CA PRO A 9 -15.50 -11.78 -15.23
C PRO A 9 -14.13 -11.89 -14.57
N SER A 10 -13.26 -10.92 -14.80
CA SER A 10 -12.02 -10.76 -14.05
C SER A 10 -12.40 -10.67 -12.58
N ASP A 11 -12.26 -11.77 -11.84
CA ASP A 11 -12.55 -11.93 -10.41
C ASP A 11 -11.57 -11.13 -9.52
N TRP A 12 -10.93 -10.11 -10.08
CA TRP A 12 -10.01 -9.24 -9.38
C TRP A 12 -10.76 -8.43 -8.32
N SER A 13 -10.41 -8.65 -7.05
CA SER A 13 -10.84 -7.82 -5.93
C SER A 13 -9.64 -7.08 -5.34
N PRO A 14 -9.82 -5.81 -4.92
CA PRO A 14 -8.86 -5.15 -4.03
C PRO A 14 -8.57 -5.99 -2.77
N ALA A 15 -9.54 -6.80 -2.33
CA ALA A 15 -9.38 -7.71 -1.19
C ALA A 15 -8.31 -8.79 -1.40
N ASP A 16 -8.02 -9.16 -2.66
CA ASP A 16 -6.96 -10.13 -2.99
C ASP A 16 -5.56 -9.51 -2.94
N ASN A 17 -5.48 -8.19 -2.73
CA ASN A 17 -4.25 -7.42 -2.73
C ASN A 17 -4.16 -6.55 -1.46
N PRO A 18 -4.07 -7.16 -0.26
CA PRO A 18 -4.09 -6.43 1.01
C PRO A 18 -2.96 -5.38 1.14
N TYR A 19 -1.83 -5.61 0.47
CA TYR A 19 -0.72 -4.64 0.40
C TYR A 19 -1.10 -3.36 -0.39
N SER A 20 -1.89 -3.50 -1.46
CA SER A 20 -2.42 -2.35 -2.21
C SER A 20 -3.43 -1.54 -1.37
N ILE A 21 -4.23 -2.22 -0.55
CA ILE A 21 -5.13 -1.55 0.41
C ILE A 21 -4.30 -0.79 1.44
N ALA A 22 -3.25 -1.40 2.00
CA ALA A 22 -2.37 -0.74 2.96
C ALA A 22 -1.74 0.54 2.38
N VAL A 23 -1.24 0.49 1.13
CA VAL A 23 -0.74 1.67 0.43
C VAL A 23 -1.83 2.74 0.28
N SER A 24 -3.00 2.39 -0.25
CA SER A 24 -4.10 3.34 -0.47
C SER A 24 -4.53 4.02 0.84
N GLU A 25 -4.78 3.23 1.89
CA GLU A 25 -5.13 3.74 3.21
C GLU A 25 -4.04 4.66 3.77
N SER A 26 -2.77 4.26 3.66
CA SER A 26 -1.66 5.09 4.14
C SER A 26 -1.64 6.46 3.47
N GLN A 27 -1.95 6.55 2.18
CA GLN A 27 -1.98 7.81 1.44
C GLN A 27 -3.13 8.72 1.88
N TRP A 28 -4.33 8.14 2.07
CA TRP A 28 -5.49 8.89 2.59
C TRP A 28 -5.25 9.43 4.00
N TRP A 29 -4.66 8.63 4.88
CA TRP A 29 -4.37 9.06 6.24
C TRP A 29 -3.23 10.08 6.28
N ARG A 30 -2.20 9.96 5.43
CA ARG A 30 -1.17 11.00 5.28
C ARG A 30 -1.75 12.33 4.79
N ALA A 31 -2.62 12.30 3.79
CA ALA A 31 -3.30 13.50 3.31
C ALA A 31 -4.16 14.13 4.42
N THR A 32 -4.84 13.30 5.22
CA THR A 32 -5.60 13.75 6.39
C THR A 32 -4.69 14.42 7.44
N VAL A 33 -3.51 13.84 7.71
CA VAL A 33 -2.50 14.46 8.59
C VAL A 33 -2.06 15.82 8.04
N ALA A 34 -1.74 15.92 6.75
CA ALA A 34 -1.32 17.18 6.14
C ALA A 34 -2.40 18.27 6.27
N VAL A 35 -3.65 17.95 5.93
CA VAL A 35 -4.78 18.89 6.02
C VAL A 35 -5.05 19.33 7.46
N THR A 36 -5.01 18.40 8.42
CA THR A 36 -5.25 18.73 9.83
C THR A 36 -4.14 19.60 10.39
N VAL A 37 -2.86 19.29 10.13
CA VAL A 37 -1.72 20.12 10.53
C VAL A 37 -1.84 21.53 9.95
N GLU A 38 -2.11 21.66 8.64
CA GLU A 38 -2.27 22.96 7.99
C GLU A 38 -3.38 23.79 8.63
N ARG A 39 -4.54 23.18 8.88
CA ARG A 39 -5.68 23.86 9.52
C ARG A 39 -5.42 24.23 10.98
N MET A 40 -4.67 23.40 11.72
CA MET A 40 -4.27 23.70 13.11
C MET A 40 -3.35 24.93 13.21
N HIS A 41 -2.57 25.21 12.15
CA HIS A 41 -1.72 26.41 12.05
C HIS A 41 -2.43 27.60 11.39
N GLY A 42 -3.55 27.37 10.71
CA GLY A 42 -4.40 28.38 10.08
C GLY A 42 -5.29 29.18 11.05
N GLU A 43 -6.27 29.90 10.51
CA GLU A 43 -7.22 30.69 11.30
C GLU A 43 -8.08 29.81 12.21
N ASP A 44 -8.20 30.19 13.49
CA ASP A 44 -9.03 29.42 14.42
C ASP A 44 -10.51 29.84 14.35
N ILE A 45 -11.29 29.04 13.63
CA ILE A 45 -12.73 29.22 13.51
C ILE A 45 -13.41 28.65 14.76
N HIS A 46 -14.21 29.47 15.42
CA HIS A 46 -14.99 29.05 16.59
C HIS A 46 -16.41 28.65 16.19
N VAL A 47 -16.79 27.40 16.49
CA VAL A 47 -18.16 26.90 16.34
C VAL A 47 -18.79 26.81 17.74
N GLY A 48 -19.45 27.90 18.14
CA GLY A 48 -19.88 28.09 19.52
C GLY A 48 -18.66 28.24 20.44
N TRP A 49 -18.49 27.31 21.37
CA TRP A 49 -17.38 27.26 22.32
C TRP A 49 -16.23 26.33 21.88
N PHE A 50 -16.37 25.69 20.71
CA PHE A 50 -15.34 24.79 20.17
C PHE A 50 -14.40 25.53 19.22
N SER A 51 -13.10 25.41 19.46
CA SER A 51 -12.04 25.81 18.54
C SER A 51 -11.88 24.77 17.44
N SER A 52 -11.81 25.22 16.19
CA SER A 52 -11.55 24.37 15.02
C SER A 52 -10.23 23.61 15.16
N ARG A 53 -9.20 24.26 15.72
CA ARG A 53 -7.90 23.64 15.96
C ARG A 53 -7.97 22.47 16.94
N GLN A 54 -8.87 22.52 17.93
CA GLN A 54 -9.10 21.40 18.86
C GLN A 54 -9.77 20.20 18.17
N ILE A 55 -10.68 20.46 17.24
CA ILE A 55 -11.33 19.42 16.44
C ILE A 55 -10.30 18.77 15.50
N ASP A 56 -9.49 19.58 14.85
CA ASP A 56 -8.44 19.10 13.95
C ASP A 56 -7.35 18.31 14.72
N ALA A 57 -6.99 18.73 15.94
CA ALA A 57 -6.07 17.98 16.80
C ALA A 57 -6.57 16.56 17.16
N ARG A 58 -7.87 16.40 17.42
CA ARG A 58 -8.48 15.07 17.66
C ARG A 58 -8.42 14.22 16.39
N THR A 59 -8.75 14.83 15.25
CA THR A 59 -8.73 14.16 13.95
C THR A 59 -7.30 13.72 13.60
N LEU A 60 -6.30 14.56 13.87
CA LEU A 60 -4.89 14.26 13.70
C LEU A 60 -4.47 13.02 14.50
N ALA A 61 -4.83 12.95 15.79
CA ALA A 61 -4.49 11.79 16.63
C ALA A 61 -5.09 10.47 16.10
N VAL A 62 -6.32 10.53 15.56
CA VAL A 62 -6.96 9.37 14.93
C VAL A 62 -6.25 9.00 13.63
N ALA A 63 -5.96 9.96 12.75
CA ALA A 63 -5.30 9.72 11.47
C ALA A 63 -3.91 9.09 11.64
N LEU A 64 -3.10 9.61 12.57
CA LEU A 64 -1.79 9.06 12.91
C LEU A 64 -1.87 7.60 13.36
N ARG A 65 -2.92 7.24 14.12
CA ARG A 65 -3.12 5.85 14.52
C ARG A 65 -3.55 4.94 13.37
N GLN A 66 -4.32 5.46 12.41
CA GLN A 66 -4.73 4.69 11.24
C GLN A 66 -3.54 4.34 10.33
N LEU A 67 -2.50 5.18 10.29
CA LEU A 67 -1.24 4.82 9.63
C LEU A 67 -0.60 3.56 10.24
N LEU A 68 -0.60 3.42 11.57
CA LEU A 68 -0.15 2.19 12.24
C LEU A 68 -1.07 0.99 11.97
N ALA A 69 -2.32 1.20 11.55
CA ALA A 69 -3.21 0.12 11.11
C ALA A 69 -2.87 -0.31 9.68
N ALA A 70 -2.62 0.64 8.78
CA ALA A 70 -2.13 0.38 7.42
C ALA A 70 -0.77 -0.35 7.44
N GLU A 71 0.18 0.08 8.28
CA GLU A 71 1.45 -0.62 8.50
C GLU A 71 1.24 -2.08 8.92
N LYS A 72 0.36 -2.30 9.89
CA LYS A 72 0.06 -3.66 10.38
C LYS A 72 -0.56 -4.53 9.27
N LEU A 73 -1.42 -3.96 8.43
CA LEU A 73 -2.00 -4.66 7.29
C LEU A 73 -0.92 -5.09 6.30
N GLU A 74 0.02 -4.19 5.99
CA GLU A 74 1.18 -4.49 5.14
C GLU A 74 2.03 -5.61 5.74
N GLN A 75 2.36 -5.57 7.04
CA GLN A 75 3.12 -6.64 7.71
C GLN A 75 2.45 -8.01 7.61
N ILE A 76 1.13 -8.06 7.77
CA ILE A 76 0.35 -9.29 7.63
C ILE A 76 0.47 -9.81 6.20
N ALA A 77 0.27 -8.93 5.21
CA ALA A 77 0.40 -9.28 3.79
C ALA A 77 1.81 -9.81 3.46
N LEU A 78 2.87 -9.13 3.89
CA LEU A 78 4.26 -9.57 3.69
C LEU A 78 4.50 -10.98 4.25
N LYS A 79 3.97 -11.26 5.45
CA LYS A 79 4.10 -12.56 6.11
C LYS A 79 3.33 -13.65 5.36
N GLU A 80 2.07 -13.42 5.02
CA GLU A 80 1.22 -14.37 4.29
C GLU A 80 1.78 -14.71 2.91
N LEU A 81 2.36 -13.70 2.26
CA LEU A 81 3.02 -13.84 0.97
C LEU A 81 4.39 -14.52 1.07
N GLY A 82 4.94 -14.73 2.26
CA GLY A 82 6.29 -15.28 2.45
C GLY A 82 7.38 -14.37 1.84
N MET A 83 7.24 -13.05 2.01
CA MET A 83 8.25 -12.09 1.60
C MET A 83 9.53 -12.23 2.44
N ASP A 84 10.66 -11.73 1.90
CA ASP A 84 11.92 -11.69 2.64
C ASP A 84 11.73 -10.95 3.97
N THR A 85 12.20 -11.58 5.05
CA THR A 85 12.18 -11.03 6.40
C THR A 85 12.83 -9.64 6.50
N ALA A 86 13.81 -9.32 5.63
CA ALA A 86 14.43 -8.01 5.58
C ALA A 86 13.44 -6.89 5.22
N VAL A 87 12.45 -7.17 4.36
CA VAL A 87 11.40 -6.18 3.99
C VAL A 87 10.51 -5.89 5.20
N GLY A 88 10.04 -6.93 5.89
CA GLY A 88 9.24 -6.79 7.11
C GLY A 88 10.00 -6.10 8.25
N ALA A 89 11.29 -6.41 8.40
CA ALA A 89 12.16 -5.76 9.39
C ALA A 89 12.36 -4.27 9.10
N ALA A 90 12.56 -3.88 7.84
CA ALA A 90 12.67 -2.47 7.45
C ALA A 90 11.38 -1.69 7.77
N LEU A 91 10.22 -2.27 7.48
CA LEU A 91 8.93 -1.67 7.83
C LEU A 91 8.72 -1.59 9.36
N THR A 92 9.13 -2.60 10.12
CA THR A 92 9.11 -2.57 11.59
C THR A 92 9.99 -1.44 12.14
N GLN A 93 11.17 -1.22 11.55
CA GLN A 93 12.04 -0.11 11.97
C GLN A 93 11.43 1.26 11.66
N ALA A 94 10.73 1.41 10.53
CA ALA A 94 10.00 2.64 10.23
C ALA A 94 8.86 2.90 11.24
N ARG A 95 8.13 1.86 11.62
CA ARG A 95 7.15 1.93 12.71
C ARG A 95 7.77 2.42 14.02
N LEU A 96 8.91 1.88 14.42
CA LEU A 96 9.57 2.28 15.67
C LEU A 96 9.96 3.77 15.63
N ARG A 97 10.54 4.24 14.52
CA ARG A 97 10.86 5.67 14.36
C ARG A 97 9.62 6.55 14.36
N PHE A 98 8.51 6.08 13.80
CA PHE A 98 7.22 6.78 13.89
C PHE A 98 6.71 6.88 15.34
N GLU A 99 6.74 5.77 16.09
CA GLU A 99 6.32 5.75 17.50
C GLU A 99 7.26 6.60 18.39
N ASP A 100 8.56 6.61 18.10
CA ASP A 100 9.55 7.45 18.80
C ASP A 100 9.37 8.94 18.51
N ALA A 101 9.03 9.31 17.27
CA ALA A 101 8.76 10.70 16.87
C ALA A 101 7.45 11.25 17.44
N LEU A 102 6.52 10.36 17.79
CA LEU A 102 5.19 10.70 18.29
C LEU A 102 4.95 9.98 19.62
N PRO A 103 5.69 10.36 20.69
CA PRO A 103 5.55 9.74 21.98
C PRO A 103 4.10 9.79 22.45
N ASP A 104 3.66 8.75 23.14
CA ASP A 104 2.32 8.61 23.71
C ASP A 104 1.14 8.74 22.75
N ILE A 105 1.34 8.82 21.42
CA ILE A 105 0.25 8.96 20.44
C ILE A 105 -0.83 7.87 20.60
N LYS A 106 -0.41 6.66 20.99
CA LYS A 106 -1.31 5.56 21.32
C LYS A 106 -2.23 5.92 22.49
N HIS A 107 -1.68 6.44 23.58
CA HIS A 107 -2.44 6.82 24.77
C HIS A 107 -3.36 8.01 24.50
N VAL A 108 -2.89 9.00 23.74
CA VAL A 108 -3.72 10.12 23.31
C VAL A 108 -4.92 9.64 22.51
N ARG A 109 -4.70 8.80 21.49
CA ARG A 109 -5.80 8.23 20.69
C ARG A 109 -6.73 7.36 21.53
N ASP A 110 -6.20 6.46 22.35
CA ASP A 110 -7.00 5.55 23.16
C ASP A 110 -7.92 6.33 24.12
N GLY A 111 -7.41 7.42 24.73
CA GLY A 111 -8.20 8.33 25.55
C GLY A 111 -9.33 9.01 24.77
N ILE A 112 -9.11 9.39 23.51
CA ILE A 112 -10.13 10.02 22.64
C ILE A 112 -11.19 9.00 22.21
N THR A 113 -10.77 7.82 21.75
CA THR A 113 -11.67 6.83 21.14
C THR A 113 -12.45 6.01 22.17
N HIS A 114 -11.85 5.78 23.34
CA HIS A 114 -12.43 4.96 24.42
C HIS A 114 -12.70 5.81 25.66
N PHE A 115 -13.15 7.06 25.48
CA PHE A 115 -13.28 8.04 26.56
C PHE A 115 -14.18 7.53 27.71
N GLU A 116 -15.19 6.72 27.40
CA GLU A 116 -16.13 6.13 28.34
C GLU A 116 -15.46 5.18 29.34
N ASP A 117 -14.52 4.37 28.86
CA ASP A 117 -13.74 3.45 29.69
C ASP A 117 -12.56 4.19 30.33
N TRP A 118 -11.89 5.04 29.55
CA TRP A 118 -10.67 5.72 29.96
C TRP A 118 -10.92 6.66 31.13
N SER A 119 -11.99 7.46 31.06
CA SER A 119 -12.39 8.38 32.14
C SER A 119 -12.80 7.66 33.43
N ARG A 120 -13.15 6.38 33.36
CA ARG A 120 -13.57 5.56 34.51
C ARG A 120 -12.46 4.70 35.09
N GLY A 121 -11.26 4.73 34.52
CA GLY A 121 -10.18 3.80 34.88
C GLY A 121 -10.50 2.34 34.49
N GLN A 122 -11.30 2.15 33.45
CA GLN A 122 -11.70 0.85 32.92
C GLN A 122 -10.93 0.54 31.63
N GLY A 123 -11.23 -0.61 31.03
CA GLY A 123 -10.56 -1.08 29.82
C GLY A 123 -9.12 -1.54 30.06
N ARG A 124 -8.23 -1.19 29.13
CA ARG A 124 -6.79 -1.52 29.16
C ARG A 124 -5.99 -0.22 29.09
N GLY A 125 -4.91 -0.11 29.86
CA GLY A 125 -4.00 1.04 29.80
C GLY A 125 -3.59 1.56 31.19
N PRO A 126 -2.80 2.64 31.24
CA PRO A 126 -2.25 3.13 32.51
C PRO A 126 -3.30 3.66 33.49
N GLN A 127 -4.44 4.17 32.99
CA GLN A 127 -5.60 4.56 33.80
C GLN A 127 -6.20 3.36 34.57
N ARG A 128 -6.20 2.17 33.95
CA ARG A 128 -6.64 0.93 34.59
C ARG A 128 -5.62 0.47 35.63
N VAL A 129 -4.33 0.58 35.32
CA VAL A 129 -3.24 0.27 36.27
C VAL A 129 -3.34 1.16 37.51
N ALA A 130 -3.56 2.47 37.35
CA ALA A 130 -3.79 3.38 38.46
C ALA A 130 -5.02 2.98 39.29
N ARG A 131 -6.11 2.58 38.62
CA ARG A 131 -7.31 2.13 39.31
C ARG A 131 -7.08 0.85 40.12
N ASP A 132 -6.38 -0.13 39.55
CA ASP A 132 -6.02 -1.39 40.22
C ASP A 132 -5.04 -1.16 41.39
N ALA A 133 -4.21 -0.11 41.31
CA ALA A 133 -3.34 0.36 42.39
C ALA A 133 -4.08 1.14 43.50
N GLY A 134 -5.39 1.34 43.38
CA GLY A 134 -6.24 1.92 44.41
C GLY A 134 -6.63 3.39 44.18
N THR A 135 -6.14 4.05 43.13
CA THR A 135 -6.52 5.44 42.81
C THR A 135 -8.04 5.57 42.66
N LEU A 136 -8.62 6.64 43.22
CA LEU A 136 -10.07 6.82 43.20
C LEU A 136 -10.57 7.13 41.78
N PRO A 137 -11.77 6.68 41.37
CA PRO A 137 -12.27 6.92 40.01
C PRO A 137 -12.29 8.40 39.60
N ARG A 138 -12.58 9.31 40.55
CA ARG A 138 -12.56 10.75 40.30
C ARG A 138 -11.16 11.29 40.02
N GLU A 139 -10.14 10.74 40.66
CA GLU A 139 -8.74 11.11 40.46
C GLU A 139 -8.26 10.60 39.10
N VAL A 140 -8.56 9.34 38.77
CA VAL A 140 -8.30 8.78 37.44
C VAL A 140 -8.98 9.61 36.35
N ALA A 141 -10.26 9.97 36.55
CA ALA A 141 -10.97 10.84 35.64
C ALA A 141 -10.21 12.16 35.49
N ARG A 142 -9.96 12.89 36.59
CA ARG A 142 -9.25 14.19 36.60
C ARG A 142 -7.91 14.15 35.87
N ASP A 143 -7.15 13.07 36.04
CA ASP A 143 -5.79 12.98 35.53
C ASP A 143 -5.74 12.51 34.06
N HIS A 144 -6.79 11.85 33.55
CA HIS A 144 -6.78 11.25 32.21
C HIS A 144 -7.90 11.74 31.25
N TRP A 145 -8.85 12.57 31.68
CA TRP A 145 -9.98 13.00 30.85
C TRP A 145 -9.68 14.20 29.94
N SER A 146 -8.73 15.06 30.32
CA SER A 146 -8.56 16.37 29.69
C SER A 146 -7.82 16.24 28.37
N PHE A 147 -8.41 16.78 27.31
CA PHE A 147 -7.78 16.90 25.99
C PHE A 147 -7.55 18.37 25.64
N GLY A 148 -6.41 18.71 25.06
CA GLY A 148 -6.15 20.06 24.56
C GLY A 148 -5.01 20.11 23.56
N TYR A 149 -5.13 21.01 22.60
CA TYR A 149 -4.05 21.49 21.75
C TYR A 149 -3.60 22.89 22.19
N ASP A 150 -2.30 23.08 22.38
CA ASP A 150 -1.69 24.38 22.65
C ASP A 150 -0.95 24.88 21.40
N PRO A 151 -1.43 25.96 20.75
CA PRO A 151 -0.79 26.50 19.55
C PRO A 151 0.53 27.23 19.82
N VAL A 152 0.83 27.59 21.08
CA VAL A 152 2.10 28.25 21.43
C VAL A 152 3.24 27.23 21.45
N THR A 153 2.98 26.05 22.00
CA THR A 153 3.96 24.96 22.09
C THR A 153 3.80 23.90 20.99
N ASP A 154 2.81 24.07 20.11
CA ASP A 154 2.46 23.16 19.02
C ASP A 154 2.29 21.70 19.49
N THR A 155 1.64 21.54 20.63
CA THR A 155 1.56 20.27 21.38
C THR A 155 0.11 19.87 21.62
N VAL A 156 -0.18 18.58 21.39
CA VAL A 156 -1.44 17.95 21.77
C VAL A 156 -1.24 17.18 23.07
N THR A 157 -2.17 17.35 24.00
CA THR A 157 -2.16 16.74 25.33
C THR A 157 -3.44 15.97 25.58
N MET A 158 -3.33 14.77 26.16
CA MET A 158 -4.43 14.00 26.73
C MET A 158 -4.02 13.49 28.12
N GLY A 159 -4.53 14.09 29.18
CA GLY A 159 -4.04 13.83 30.54
C GLY A 159 -2.52 14.06 30.64
N PRO A 160 -1.72 13.07 31.08
CA PRO A 160 -0.26 13.19 31.15
C PRO A 160 0.47 12.93 29.81
N TYR A 161 -0.26 12.58 28.75
CA TYR A 161 0.31 12.13 27.48
C TYR A 161 0.39 13.27 26.48
N THR A 162 1.50 13.38 25.76
CA THR A 162 1.72 14.50 24.83
C THR A 162 2.43 14.07 23.55
N PHE A 163 2.08 14.69 22.42
CA PHE A 163 2.88 14.63 21.19
C PHE A 163 2.95 15.99 20.49
N SER A 164 4.03 16.22 19.73
CA SER A 164 4.24 17.44 18.94
C SER A 164 3.55 17.35 17.59
N VAL A 165 2.81 18.40 17.21
CA VAL A 165 2.13 18.51 15.91
C VAL A 165 3.16 18.70 14.79
N ALA A 166 4.22 19.48 15.01
CA ALA A 166 5.33 19.65 14.07
C ALA A 166 6.00 18.32 13.65
N ALA A 167 6.00 17.30 14.52
CA ALA A 167 6.55 15.99 14.21
C ALA A 167 5.61 15.10 13.38
N ALA A 168 4.32 15.42 13.33
CA ALA A 168 3.28 14.53 12.78
C ALA A 168 3.43 14.27 11.28
N LEU A 169 3.52 15.32 10.46
CA LEU A 169 3.61 15.17 9.01
C LEU A 169 4.93 14.51 8.54
N PRO A 170 6.11 14.88 9.08
CA PRO A 170 7.36 14.17 8.77
C PRO A 170 7.29 12.68 9.12
N ALA A 171 6.85 12.33 10.34
CA ALA A 171 6.74 10.95 10.77
C ALA A 171 5.75 10.16 9.91
N ALA A 172 4.57 10.74 9.65
CA ALA A 172 3.56 10.14 8.77
C ALA A 172 4.09 9.89 7.36
N SER A 173 4.81 10.85 6.78
CA SER A 173 5.38 10.72 5.44
C SER A 173 6.40 9.59 5.37
N GLU A 174 7.31 9.52 6.35
CA GLU A 174 8.30 8.44 6.42
C GLU A 174 7.65 7.06 6.52
N LEU A 175 6.63 6.90 7.38
CA LEU A 175 5.93 5.63 7.54
C LEU A 175 5.18 5.23 6.25
N CYS A 176 4.52 6.18 5.58
CA CYS A 176 3.87 5.93 4.29
C CYS A 176 4.84 5.51 3.20
N ASP A 177 6.00 6.15 3.12
CA ASP A 177 7.04 5.80 2.14
C ASP A 177 7.60 4.39 2.41
N ALA A 178 7.71 4.00 3.69
CA ALA A 178 8.09 2.64 4.07
C ALA A 178 7.02 1.60 3.69
N ILE A 179 5.73 1.88 3.93
CA ILE A 179 4.61 1.03 3.49
C ILE A 179 4.64 0.87 1.96
N TYR A 180 4.79 1.98 1.22
CA TYR A 180 4.89 1.95 -0.24
C TYR A 180 6.09 1.13 -0.73
N THR A 181 7.24 1.27 -0.09
CA THR A 181 8.46 0.52 -0.42
C THR A 181 8.28 -0.98 -0.19
N ALA A 182 7.60 -1.37 0.90
CA ALA A 182 7.27 -2.76 1.18
C ALA A 182 6.34 -3.36 0.12
N ALA A 183 5.26 -2.67 -0.23
CA ALA A 183 4.33 -3.10 -1.29
C ALA A 183 5.03 -3.20 -2.66
N ARG A 184 5.92 -2.23 -2.98
CA ARG A 184 6.76 -2.27 -4.19
C ARG A 184 7.66 -3.50 -4.25
N ALA A 185 8.12 -4.03 -3.11
CA ALA A 185 8.90 -5.26 -3.08
C ALA A 185 8.04 -6.48 -3.43
N VAL A 186 6.77 -6.50 -3.03
CA VAL A 186 5.80 -7.53 -3.44
C VAL A 186 5.59 -7.50 -4.95
N ASP A 187 5.35 -6.31 -5.51
CA ASP A 187 5.19 -6.13 -6.95
C ASP A 187 6.44 -6.61 -7.71
N ALA A 188 7.64 -6.20 -7.28
CA ALA A 188 8.89 -6.61 -7.90
C ALA A 188 9.07 -8.13 -7.91
N ARG A 189 8.69 -8.82 -6.82
CA ARG A 189 8.72 -10.29 -6.75
C ARG A 189 7.71 -10.91 -7.72
N ASN A 190 6.49 -10.41 -7.75
CA ASN A 190 5.44 -10.92 -8.65
C ASN A 190 5.86 -10.74 -10.12
N THR A 191 6.41 -9.58 -10.47
CA THR A 191 6.99 -9.27 -11.78
C THR A 191 8.11 -10.24 -12.15
N ALA A 192 9.04 -10.51 -11.22
CA ALA A 192 10.11 -11.48 -11.44
C ALA A 192 9.58 -12.90 -11.69
N GLN A 193 8.54 -13.32 -10.95
CA GLN A 193 7.89 -14.62 -11.15
C GLN A 193 7.19 -14.72 -12.50
N ILE A 194 6.42 -13.70 -12.90
CA ILE A 194 5.75 -13.65 -14.21
C ILE A 194 6.79 -13.73 -15.33
N ARG A 195 7.88 -12.96 -15.22
CA ARG A 195 8.98 -13.00 -16.18
C ARG A 195 9.59 -14.39 -16.30
N GLN A 196 9.89 -15.03 -15.17
CA GLN A 196 10.47 -16.37 -15.16
C GLN A 196 9.51 -17.40 -15.76
N GLN A 197 8.21 -17.31 -15.46
CA GLN A 197 7.18 -18.18 -16.01
C GLN A 197 7.04 -18.00 -17.52
N ALA A 198 7.02 -16.76 -18.02
CA ALA A 198 7.00 -16.47 -19.45
C ALA A 198 8.23 -17.03 -20.18
N ILE A 199 9.43 -16.80 -19.64
CA ILE A 199 10.67 -17.32 -20.26
C ILE A 199 10.67 -18.86 -20.30
N ARG A 200 10.23 -19.53 -19.21
CA ARG A 200 10.12 -20.99 -19.18
C ARG A 200 9.12 -21.49 -20.24
N ALA A 201 7.93 -20.89 -20.30
CA ALA A 201 6.91 -21.26 -21.27
C ALA A 201 7.40 -21.16 -22.72
N LEU A 202 8.13 -20.09 -23.03
CA LEU A 202 8.72 -19.89 -24.35
C LEU A 202 9.83 -20.90 -24.63
N THR A 203 10.68 -21.17 -23.64
CA THR A 203 11.77 -22.15 -23.75
C THR A 203 11.21 -23.56 -23.98
N ASP A 204 10.17 -23.96 -23.24
CA ASP A 204 9.51 -25.26 -23.37
C ASP A 204 8.81 -25.41 -24.73
N ALA A 205 8.33 -24.30 -25.30
CA ALA A 205 7.82 -24.25 -26.66
C ALA A 205 8.94 -24.24 -27.72
N GLY A 206 10.23 -24.17 -27.35
CA GLY A 206 11.35 -24.05 -28.28
C GLY A 206 11.43 -22.68 -28.96
N VAL A 207 11.11 -21.61 -28.22
CA VAL A 207 11.29 -20.21 -28.63
C VAL A 207 12.42 -19.61 -27.80
N SER A 208 13.54 -19.29 -28.47
CA SER A 208 14.69 -18.67 -27.78
C SER A 208 14.37 -17.24 -27.34
N CYS A 209 14.74 -16.91 -26.11
CA CYS A 209 14.56 -15.59 -25.50
C CYS A 209 15.91 -14.94 -25.11
N GLU A 210 17.04 -15.49 -25.58
CA GLU A 210 18.38 -15.07 -25.18
C GLU A 210 18.79 -13.77 -25.88
N PRO A 211 18.95 -12.65 -25.17
CA PRO A 211 19.47 -11.43 -25.77
C PRO A 211 20.97 -11.62 -26.12
N PRO A 212 21.48 -11.01 -27.20
CA PRO A 212 20.79 -10.14 -28.15
C PRO A 212 20.21 -10.88 -29.38
N THR A 213 20.42 -12.20 -29.49
CA THR A 213 20.20 -12.97 -30.73
C THR A 213 18.87 -13.70 -30.80
N GLY A 214 18.13 -13.76 -29.69
CA GLY A 214 16.83 -14.42 -29.62
C GLY A 214 15.76 -13.70 -30.43
N PRO A 215 14.85 -14.44 -31.10
CA PRO A 215 13.76 -13.85 -31.88
C PRO A 215 12.70 -13.15 -31.04
N VAL A 216 12.68 -13.38 -29.71
CA VAL A 216 11.74 -12.79 -28.75
C VAL A 216 12.48 -12.17 -27.57
N ILE A 217 12.03 -11.01 -27.11
CA ILE A 217 12.54 -10.33 -25.91
C ILE A 217 11.45 -10.36 -24.83
N VAL A 218 11.83 -10.77 -23.62
CA VAL A 218 11.00 -10.63 -22.40
C VAL A 218 11.70 -9.71 -21.41
N SER A 219 11.22 -8.47 -21.31
CA SER A 219 11.86 -7.41 -20.53
C SER A 219 10.95 -6.90 -19.40
N PRO A 220 11.53 -6.58 -18.22
CA PRO A 220 10.82 -5.79 -17.23
C PRO A 220 10.79 -4.32 -17.65
N GLY A 221 9.63 -3.68 -17.57
CA GLY A 221 9.47 -2.24 -17.71
C GLY A 221 9.85 -1.52 -16.41
N GLY A 222 10.09 -0.21 -16.50
CA GLY A 222 10.31 0.63 -15.31
C GLY A 222 9.07 0.72 -14.39
N ASP A 223 7.91 0.36 -14.92
CA ASP A 223 6.61 0.30 -14.26
C ASP A 223 6.33 -1.05 -13.56
N LEU A 224 7.34 -1.92 -13.46
CA LEU A 224 7.23 -3.29 -12.95
C LEU A 224 6.27 -4.18 -13.75
N ARG A 225 5.93 -3.82 -14.99
CA ARG A 225 5.20 -4.73 -15.89
C ARG A 225 6.18 -5.55 -16.71
N ILE A 226 5.74 -6.72 -17.16
CA ILE A 226 6.52 -7.55 -18.08
C ILE A 226 6.05 -7.29 -19.49
N TRP A 227 7.02 -7.07 -20.37
CA TRP A 227 6.80 -6.75 -21.77
C TRP A 227 7.41 -7.84 -22.64
N LEU A 228 6.73 -8.16 -23.73
CA LEU A 228 7.14 -9.16 -24.70
C LEU A 228 7.08 -8.57 -26.11
N SER A 229 8.15 -8.75 -26.89
CA SER A 229 8.20 -8.30 -28.29
C SER A 229 8.98 -9.27 -29.18
N VAL A 230 8.67 -9.25 -30.49
CA VAL A 230 9.42 -9.97 -31.52
C VAL A 230 10.49 -9.07 -32.12
N VAL A 231 11.71 -9.58 -32.26
CA VAL A 231 12.82 -8.84 -32.85
C VAL A 231 12.73 -8.90 -34.38
N LEU A 232 12.07 -7.90 -34.98
CA LEU A 232 11.78 -7.86 -36.42
C LEU A 232 13.03 -7.96 -37.32
N ALA A 233 14.19 -7.54 -36.82
CA ALA A 233 15.46 -7.63 -37.54
C ALA A 233 16.03 -9.06 -37.60
N VAL A 234 15.64 -9.94 -36.69
CA VAL A 234 16.11 -11.33 -36.60
C VAL A 234 15.14 -12.29 -37.29
N VAL A 235 13.84 -11.96 -37.29
CA VAL A 235 12.79 -12.84 -37.80
C VAL A 235 12.33 -12.42 -39.21
N PRO A 236 12.49 -13.28 -40.23
CA PRO A 236 12.01 -13.01 -41.59
C PRO A 236 10.51 -12.71 -41.62
N GLU A 237 10.09 -11.78 -42.47
CA GLU A 237 8.69 -11.31 -42.52
C GLU A 237 7.66 -12.44 -42.66
N GLY A 238 7.94 -13.43 -43.51
CA GLY A 238 7.07 -14.60 -43.72
C GLY A 238 6.96 -15.55 -42.51
N GLU A 239 7.87 -15.47 -41.55
CA GLU A 239 7.91 -16.34 -40.36
C GLU A 239 7.32 -15.65 -39.11
N ARG A 240 7.15 -14.32 -39.14
CA ARG A 240 6.74 -13.53 -37.96
C ARG A 240 5.40 -13.94 -37.39
N ILE A 241 4.40 -14.16 -38.25
CA ILE A 241 3.05 -14.53 -37.79
C ILE A 241 3.04 -15.89 -37.12
N GLY A 242 3.71 -16.89 -37.70
CA GLY A 242 3.80 -18.23 -37.13
C GLY A 242 4.57 -18.24 -35.81
N LEU A 243 5.64 -17.44 -35.69
CA LEU A 243 6.32 -17.24 -34.41
C LEU A 243 5.40 -16.58 -33.37
N ALA A 244 4.69 -15.52 -33.73
CA ALA A 244 3.82 -14.79 -32.82
C ALA A 244 2.63 -15.66 -32.33
N GLU A 245 2.06 -16.50 -33.20
CA GLU A 245 1.05 -17.50 -32.83
C GLU A 245 1.62 -18.51 -31.83
N LYS A 246 2.81 -19.03 -32.11
CA LYS A 246 3.51 -19.97 -31.22
C LYS A 246 3.80 -19.35 -29.85
N VAL A 247 4.24 -18.09 -29.81
CA VAL A 247 4.45 -17.31 -28.59
C VAL A 247 3.14 -17.14 -27.81
N ALA A 248 2.08 -16.67 -28.49
CA ALA A 248 0.79 -16.46 -27.85
C ALA A 248 0.21 -17.76 -27.26
N ALA A 249 0.33 -18.87 -27.99
CA ALA A 249 -0.08 -20.19 -27.51
C ALA A 249 0.75 -20.64 -26.30
N ALA A 250 2.07 -20.44 -26.31
CA ALA A 250 2.95 -20.80 -25.19
C ALA A 250 2.63 -20.00 -23.92
N ILE A 251 2.44 -18.68 -24.04
CA ILE A 251 2.07 -17.80 -22.93
C ILE A 251 0.70 -18.19 -22.37
N THR A 252 -0.29 -18.42 -23.24
CA THR A 252 -1.64 -18.86 -22.84
C THR A 252 -1.61 -20.22 -22.14
N GLY A 253 -0.85 -21.18 -22.67
CA GLY A 253 -0.67 -22.51 -22.07
C GLY A 253 -0.02 -22.48 -20.69
N ALA A 254 0.73 -21.42 -20.37
CA ALA A 254 1.31 -21.20 -19.06
C ALA A 254 0.37 -20.47 -18.08
N GLY A 255 -0.90 -20.23 -18.42
CA GLY A 255 -1.84 -19.48 -17.59
C GLY A 255 -1.53 -17.98 -17.53
N LEU A 256 -0.82 -17.46 -18.54
CA LEU A 256 -0.55 -16.04 -18.72
C LEU A 256 -1.38 -15.50 -19.90
N CYS A 257 -1.51 -14.19 -20.01
CA CYS A 257 -2.13 -13.53 -21.16
C CYS A 257 -1.24 -12.41 -21.69
N LEU A 258 -1.48 -12.07 -22.96
CA LEU A 258 -0.86 -10.95 -23.64
C LEU A 258 -1.91 -9.88 -23.90
N GLU A 259 -1.61 -8.64 -23.51
CA GLU A 259 -2.50 -7.50 -23.69
C GLU A 259 -1.78 -6.40 -24.49
N SER A 260 -2.50 -5.80 -25.45
CA SER A 260 -2.06 -4.57 -26.11
C SER A 260 -2.47 -3.39 -25.25
N THR A 261 -1.51 -2.53 -24.90
CA THR A 261 -1.83 -1.25 -24.24
C THR A 261 -2.41 -0.23 -25.19
N THR A 262 -2.19 -0.39 -26.49
CA THR A 262 -2.69 0.52 -27.52
C THR A 262 -4.15 0.19 -27.87
N PHE A 263 -4.52 -1.09 -27.89
CA PHE A 263 -5.88 -1.55 -28.19
C PHE A 263 -6.27 -2.71 -27.27
N PRO A 264 -6.75 -2.41 -26.04
CA PRO A 264 -7.02 -3.43 -25.02
C PRO A 264 -8.07 -4.48 -25.39
N GLN A 265 -8.91 -4.20 -26.40
CA GLN A 265 -9.96 -5.10 -26.88
C GLN A 265 -9.54 -5.92 -28.11
N ALA A 266 -8.31 -5.76 -28.58
CA ALA A 266 -7.82 -6.44 -29.76
C ALA A 266 -7.72 -7.95 -29.54
N GLN A 267 -8.35 -8.74 -30.41
CA GLN A 267 -8.29 -10.20 -30.37
C GLN A 267 -7.14 -10.76 -31.21
N ASP A 268 -6.53 -9.94 -32.06
CA ASP A 268 -5.47 -10.30 -33.02
C ASP A 268 -4.05 -10.14 -32.43
N ILE A 269 -3.87 -10.56 -31.18
CA ILE A 269 -2.61 -10.48 -30.42
C ILE A 269 -1.38 -10.94 -31.22
N ALA A 270 -1.47 -12.09 -31.91
CA ALA A 270 -0.37 -12.63 -32.71
C ALA A 270 -0.02 -11.72 -33.90
N ARG A 271 -1.03 -11.17 -34.59
CA ARG A 271 -0.81 -10.26 -35.72
C ARG A 271 -0.08 -9.00 -35.27
N ARG A 272 -0.53 -8.40 -34.18
CA ARG A 272 0.05 -7.15 -33.66
C ARG A 272 1.49 -7.34 -33.20
N MET A 273 1.78 -8.47 -32.55
CA MET A 273 3.14 -8.84 -32.20
C MET A 273 4.02 -9.05 -33.44
N ALA A 274 3.49 -9.69 -34.50
CA ALA A 274 4.19 -9.88 -35.77
C ALA A 274 4.48 -8.55 -36.50
N GLU A 275 3.65 -7.53 -36.27
CA GLU A 275 3.82 -6.14 -36.74
C GLU A 275 4.81 -5.34 -35.86
N GLY A 276 5.33 -5.93 -34.78
CA GLY A 276 6.36 -5.34 -33.92
C GLY A 276 5.83 -4.66 -32.67
N GLU A 277 4.54 -4.79 -32.34
CA GLU A 277 4.04 -4.26 -31.08
C GLU A 277 4.66 -4.99 -29.89
N THR A 278 5.03 -4.22 -28.87
CA THR A 278 5.42 -4.75 -27.56
C THR A 278 4.16 -4.94 -26.71
N LEU A 279 3.90 -6.17 -26.28
CA LEU A 279 2.69 -6.55 -25.55
C LEU A 279 2.99 -6.76 -24.07
N GLN A 280 2.02 -6.44 -23.22
CA GLN A 280 2.13 -6.68 -21.78
C GLN A 280 1.81 -8.15 -21.47
N VAL A 281 2.62 -8.78 -20.63
CA VAL A 281 2.37 -10.12 -20.07
C VAL A 281 1.72 -9.99 -18.70
N ARG A 282 0.61 -10.71 -18.47
CA ARG A 282 -0.08 -10.75 -17.16
C ARG A 282 -0.45 -12.19 -16.79
N ARG A 283 -0.76 -12.43 -15.52
CA ARG A 283 -1.44 -13.66 -15.10
C ARG A 283 -2.92 -13.57 -15.49
N GLN A 284 -3.48 -14.69 -15.94
CA GLN A 284 -4.92 -14.85 -16.13
C GLN A 284 -5.66 -14.86 -14.79
#